data_AF-A0A9W6JTB0-F1
#
_entry.id   AF-A0A9W6JTB0-F1
#
_cell.length_a   1.000
_cell.length_b   1.000
_cell.length_c   1.000
_cell.angle_alpha   90.00
_cell.angle_beta   90.00
_cell.angle_gamma   90.00
#
_symmetry.space_group_name_H-M   'P 1'
#
loop_
_entity.id
_entity.type
_entity.pdbx_description
1 polymer ?
#
loop_
_entity_poly.entity_id
_entity_poly.type
_entity_poly.pdbx_seq_one_letter_code
_entity_poly.pdbx_strand_id
1 'polypeptide(L)'
;MRSRLTRASIPPITAQDKTAMTESRPLLPLVSDAEADPRAQAVFDDIRAVRKTDRVNNFWRALANDPDGLERTWAEVKAVMGEGALDPLVKELVYIAVSVTNGCEYCIRSHSAAARAKGLDDAGLAELFAVIALANKTNALVTGLRPPVDEAFR
;
A
#
# COMPACT_ATOMS: atom_id res chain seq x y z
N MET A 1 36.11 -32.95 34.91
CA MET A 1 34.75 -32.46 35.24
C MET A 1 34.29 -31.51 34.13
N ARG A 2 33.42 -31.94 33.21
CA ARG A 2 32.75 -31.05 32.25
C ARG A 2 31.27 -31.04 32.62
N SER A 3 30.81 -29.93 33.21
CA SER A 3 29.43 -29.70 33.59
C SER A 3 28.57 -29.65 32.32
N ARG A 4 27.58 -30.55 32.22
CA ARG A 4 26.56 -30.50 31.16
C ARG A 4 25.54 -29.46 31.58
N LEU A 5 25.59 -28.28 30.95
CA LEU A 5 24.48 -27.33 30.97
C LEU A 5 23.29 -27.98 30.26
N THR A 6 22.25 -28.33 31.00
CA THR A 6 20.97 -28.76 30.44
C THR A 6 20.33 -27.56 29.75
N ARG A 7 20.12 -27.66 28.43
CA ARG A 7 19.33 -26.69 27.68
C ARG A 7 17.91 -26.73 28.26
N ALA A 8 17.48 -25.66 28.91
CA ALA A 8 16.07 -25.48 29.25
C ALA A 8 15.26 -25.49 27.95
N SER A 9 14.32 -26.41 27.83
CA SER A 9 13.45 -26.53 26.67
C SER A 9 12.54 -25.30 26.62
N ILE A 10 12.70 -24.46 25.60
CA ILE A 10 11.77 -23.37 25.34
C ILE A 10 10.42 -24.03 24.98
N PRO A 11 9.33 -23.73 25.70
CA PRO A 11 8.03 -24.33 25.41
C PRO A 11 7.59 -23.97 23.98
N PRO A 12 6.89 -24.87 23.28
CA PRO A 12 6.42 -24.60 21.93
C PRO A 12 5.41 -23.44 21.94
N ILE A 13 5.67 -22.43 21.10
CA ILE A 13 4.77 -21.30 20.86
C ILE A 13 3.40 -21.85 20.42
N THR A 14 2.35 -21.50 21.15
CA THR A 14 0.99 -22.00 20.89
C THR A 14 0.43 -21.41 19.60
N ALA A 15 -0.60 -22.04 19.01
CA ALA A 15 -1.28 -21.48 17.85
C ALA A 15 -1.87 -20.09 18.14
N GLN A 16 -2.30 -19.82 19.39
CA GLN A 16 -2.80 -18.52 19.83
C GLN A 16 -1.71 -17.46 19.93
N ASP A 17 -0.49 -17.83 20.37
CA ASP A 17 0.66 -16.92 20.35
C ASP A 17 1.07 -16.55 18.91
N LYS A 18 0.92 -17.48 17.95
CA LYS A 18 1.18 -17.20 16.53
C LYS A 18 0.16 -16.23 15.93
N THR A 19 -1.12 -16.33 16.31
CA THR A 19 -2.17 -15.42 15.84
C THR A 19 -2.02 -14.02 16.47
N ALA A 20 -1.60 -13.94 17.74
CA ALA A 20 -1.38 -12.66 18.42
C ALA A 20 -0.09 -11.93 17.95
N MET A 21 0.89 -12.66 17.43
CA MET A 21 2.14 -12.09 16.89
C MET A 21 2.05 -11.63 15.42
N THR A 22 0.94 -11.90 14.71
CA THR A 22 0.85 -11.70 13.25
C THR A 22 -0.19 -10.67 12.79
N GLU A 23 -1.10 -10.20 13.64
CA GLU A 23 -1.95 -9.05 13.30
C GLU A 23 -1.37 -7.77 13.93
N SER A 24 -0.72 -6.96 13.09
CA SER A 24 -0.24 -5.64 13.52
C SER A 24 -1.44 -4.77 13.90
N ARG A 25 -1.69 -4.64 15.21
CA ARG A 25 -2.70 -3.72 15.74
C ARG A 25 -2.45 -2.33 15.16
N PRO A 26 -3.48 -1.64 14.64
CA PRO A 26 -3.29 -0.31 14.07
C PRO A 26 -2.83 0.65 15.17
N LEU A 27 -1.97 1.60 14.81
CA LEU A 27 -1.43 2.59 15.75
C LEU A 27 -2.49 3.58 16.24
N LEU A 28 -3.54 3.77 15.44
CA LEU A 28 -4.75 4.52 15.77
C LEU A 28 -5.99 3.63 15.59
N PRO A 29 -7.09 3.89 16.31
CA PRO A 29 -8.34 3.17 16.12
C PRO A 29 -8.80 3.21 14.65
N LEU A 30 -9.46 2.16 14.18
CA LEU A 30 -10.16 2.22 12.90
C LEU A 30 -11.56 2.78 13.16
N VAL A 31 -11.80 4.01 12.74
CA VAL A 31 -13.10 4.67 12.96
C VAL A 31 -14.18 3.92 12.17
N SER A 32 -15.20 3.44 12.88
CA SER A 32 -16.38 2.80 12.29
C SER A 32 -17.34 3.85 11.74
N ASP A 33 -18.33 3.42 10.94
CA ASP A 33 -19.35 4.34 10.40
C ASP A 33 -20.24 4.90 11.52
N ALA A 34 -20.40 4.18 12.63
CA ALA A 34 -21.20 4.62 13.77
C ALA A 34 -20.47 5.64 14.66
N GLU A 35 -19.14 5.62 14.67
CA GLU A 35 -18.27 6.46 15.50
C GLU A 35 -17.70 7.66 14.73
N ALA A 36 -17.86 7.68 13.40
CA ALA A 36 -17.35 8.74 12.55
C ALA A 36 -18.05 10.08 12.85
N ASP A 37 -17.24 11.12 13.06
CA ASP A 37 -17.72 12.50 13.00
C ASP A 37 -18.39 12.78 11.64
N PRO A 38 -19.40 13.67 11.55
CA PRO A 38 -20.11 13.96 10.31
C PRO A 38 -19.20 14.28 9.11
N ARG A 39 -18.04 14.89 9.33
CA ARG A 39 -17.06 15.19 8.27
C ARG A 39 -16.40 13.93 7.72
N ALA A 40 -15.96 13.04 8.61
CA ALA A 40 -15.38 11.76 8.21
C ALA A 40 -16.43 10.86 7.52
N GLN A 41 -17.67 10.89 8.01
CA GLN A 41 -18.78 10.17 7.38
C GLN A 41 -19.04 10.68 5.96
N ALA A 42 -19.04 12.00 5.74
CA ALA A 42 -19.20 12.57 4.40
C ALA A 42 -18.09 12.12 3.43
N VAL A 43 -16.84 12.04 3.90
CA VAL A 43 -15.73 11.49 3.10
C VAL A 43 -15.93 10.00 2.83
N PHE A 44 -16.36 9.21 3.82
CA PHE A 44 -16.65 7.78 3.62
C PHE A 44 -17.74 7.56 2.57
N ASP A 45 -18.82 8.33 2.62
CA ASP A 45 -19.91 8.26 1.65
C ASP A 45 -19.43 8.63 0.23
N ASP A 46 -18.60 9.66 0.12
CA ASP A 46 -18.02 10.05 -1.17
C ASP A 46 -17.02 9.00 -1.71
N ILE A 47 -16.22 8.36 -0.84
CA ILE A 47 -15.38 7.22 -1.23
C ILE A 47 -16.23 6.10 -1.82
N ARG A 48 -17.35 5.75 -1.16
CA ARG A 48 -18.26 4.71 -1.64
C ARG A 48 -18.86 5.06 -2.99
N ALA A 49 -19.32 6.30 -3.14
CA ALA A 49 -19.92 6.80 -4.38
C ALA A 49 -18.92 6.80 -5.55
N VAL A 50 -17.75 7.40 -5.37
CA VAL A 50 -16.72 7.53 -6.41
C VAL A 50 -16.16 6.17 -6.82
N ARG A 51 -15.88 5.30 -5.85
CA ARG A 51 -15.29 3.97 -6.11
C ARG A 51 -16.34 2.89 -6.40
N LYS A 52 -17.63 3.23 -6.35
CA LYS A 52 -18.77 2.32 -6.58
C LYS A 52 -18.65 1.04 -5.73
N THR A 53 -18.40 1.21 -4.44
CA THR A 53 -18.20 0.13 -3.47
C THR A 53 -18.78 0.50 -2.12
N ASP A 54 -19.26 -0.48 -1.35
CA ASP A 54 -19.69 -0.24 0.03
C ASP A 54 -18.52 -0.20 1.02
N ARG A 55 -17.32 -0.58 0.56
CA ARG A 55 -16.15 -0.81 1.42
C ARG A 55 -15.24 0.42 1.48
N VAL A 56 -15.15 1.02 2.66
CA VAL A 56 -14.06 1.95 3.02
C VAL A 56 -12.92 1.15 3.67
N ASN A 57 -11.75 1.14 3.03
CA ASN A 57 -10.60 0.36 3.51
C ASN A 57 -9.93 1.00 4.74
N ASN A 58 -9.17 0.18 5.48
CA ASN A 58 -8.60 0.55 6.79
C ASN A 58 -7.71 1.81 6.78
N PHE A 59 -7.06 2.16 5.67
CA PHE A 59 -6.29 3.41 5.57
C PHE A 59 -7.16 4.63 5.83
N TRP A 60 -8.33 4.74 5.17
CA TRP A 60 -9.25 5.85 5.38
C TRP A 60 -9.86 5.84 6.78
N ARG A 61 -10.15 4.64 7.32
CA ARG A 61 -10.67 4.48 8.68
C ARG A 61 -9.67 4.88 9.76
N ALA A 62 -8.38 4.61 9.55
CA ALA A 62 -7.33 5.06 10.43
C ALA A 62 -7.10 6.58 10.29
N LEU A 63 -7.14 7.10 9.06
CA LEU A 63 -6.97 8.54 8.80
C LEU A 63 -8.13 9.38 9.36
N ALA A 64 -9.32 8.81 9.52
CA ALA A 64 -10.49 9.46 10.10
C ALA A 64 -10.33 9.91 11.57
N ASN A 65 -9.27 9.48 12.26
CA ASN A 65 -8.89 10.09 13.55
C ASN A 65 -8.44 11.57 13.40
N ASP A 66 -8.13 12.00 12.17
CA ASP A 66 -7.85 13.38 11.77
C ASP A 66 -8.76 13.77 10.57
N PRO A 67 -9.99 14.29 10.82
CA PRO A 67 -10.92 14.65 9.75
C PRO A 67 -10.37 15.69 8.77
N ASP A 68 -9.56 16.64 9.25
CA ASP A 68 -8.91 17.64 8.40
C ASP A 68 -7.91 16.98 7.43
N GLY A 69 -7.10 16.04 7.94
CA GLY A 69 -6.18 15.24 7.13
C GLY A 69 -6.92 14.34 6.14
N LEU A 70 -8.01 13.71 6.57
CA LEU A 70 -8.85 12.84 5.75
C LEU A 70 -9.44 13.57 4.55
N GLU A 71 -10.08 14.73 4.77
CA GLU A 71 -10.69 15.52 3.70
C GLU A 71 -9.66 15.98 2.66
N ARG A 72 -8.53 16.55 3.11
CA ARG A 72 -7.46 16.99 2.21
C ARG A 72 -6.89 15.84 1.39
N THR A 73 -6.57 14.73 2.05
CA THR A 73 -5.98 13.56 1.39
C THR A 73 -6.95 12.95 0.39
N TRP A 74 -8.23 12.83 0.73
CA TRP A 74 -9.23 12.29 -0.20
C TRP A 74 -9.45 13.22 -1.40
N ALA A 75 -9.53 14.53 -1.18
CA ALA A 75 -9.64 15.51 -2.27
C ALA A 75 -8.45 15.41 -3.24
N GLU A 76 -7.23 15.30 -2.73
CA GLU A 76 -6.03 15.10 -3.54
C GLU A 76 -6.06 13.77 -4.30
N VAL A 77 -6.40 12.66 -3.63
CA VAL A 77 -6.52 11.36 -4.29
C VAL A 77 -7.54 11.40 -5.42
N LYS A 78 -8.70 12.04 -5.23
CA LYS A 78 -9.69 12.20 -6.31
C LYS A 78 -9.14 13.01 -7.48
N ALA A 79 -8.48 14.14 -7.19
CA ALA A 79 -7.95 15.01 -8.23
C ALA A 79 -6.84 14.33 -9.04
N VAL A 80 -5.95 13.58 -8.39
CA VAL A 80 -4.80 12.94 -9.04
C VAL A 80 -5.18 11.61 -9.69
N MET A 81 -5.96 10.76 -9.02
CA MET A 81 -6.32 9.42 -9.49
C MET A 81 -7.60 9.37 -10.32
N GLY A 82 -8.35 10.48 -10.42
CA GLY A 82 -9.53 10.62 -11.27
C GLY A 82 -9.20 10.70 -12.77
N GLU A 83 -10.12 11.24 -13.57
CA GLU A 83 -9.90 11.42 -15.01
C GLU A 83 -8.72 12.36 -15.32
N GLY A 84 -8.08 12.16 -16.47
CA GLY A 84 -6.97 12.99 -16.91
C GLY A 84 -6.29 12.42 -18.15
N ALA A 85 -5.10 12.93 -18.47
CA ALA A 85 -4.36 12.49 -19.66
C ALA A 85 -3.85 11.05 -19.60
N LEU A 86 -3.62 10.51 -18.39
CA LEU A 86 -3.25 9.11 -18.19
C LEU A 86 -4.49 8.27 -17.90
N ASP A 87 -4.57 7.12 -18.55
CA ASP A 87 -5.59 6.10 -18.27
C ASP A 87 -5.56 5.69 -16.78
N PRO A 88 -6.73 5.51 -16.14
CA PRO A 88 -6.79 5.13 -14.72
C PRO A 88 -6.02 3.85 -14.36
N LEU A 89 -5.93 2.86 -15.26
CA LEU A 89 -5.12 1.67 -15.03
C LEU A 89 -3.65 2.04 -14.96
N VAL A 90 -3.15 2.85 -15.90
CA VAL A 90 -1.74 3.32 -15.91
C VAL A 90 -1.38 4.01 -14.60
N LYS A 91 -2.29 4.86 -14.06
CA LYS A 91 -2.09 5.50 -12.76
C LYS A 91 -1.91 4.48 -11.63
N GLU A 92 -2.69 3.40 -11.60
CA GLU A 92 -2.51 2.32 -10.62
C GLU A 92 -1.20 1.55 -10.81
N LEU A 93 -0.78 1.27 -12.04
CA LEU A 93 0.50 0.59 -12.31
C LEU A 93 1.68 1.40 -11.76
N VAL A 94 1.67 2.72 -11.95
CA VAL A 94 2.66 3.63 -11.36
C VAL A 94 2.58 3.59 -9.83
N TYR A 95 1.38 3.63 -9.25
CA TYR A 95 1.20 3.58 -7.80
C TYR A 95 1.74 2.27 -7.21
N ILE A 96 1.49 1.14 -7.87
CA ILE A 96 2.05 -0.17 -7.50
C ILE A 96 3.58 -0.14 -7.58
N ALA A 97 4.16 0.39 -8.66
CA ALA A 97 5.61 0.46 -8.84
C ALA A 97 6.31 1.24 -7.72
N VAL A 98 5.74 2.39 -7.34
CA VAL A 98 6.23 3.19 -6.21
C VAL A 98 6.03 2.44 -4.88
N SER A 99 4.86 1.81 -4.70
CA SER A 99 4.55 1.05 -3.47
C SER A 99 5.48 -0.13 -3.24
N VAL A 100 5.82 -0.87 -4.30
CA VAL A 100 6.79 -1.98 -4.25
C VAL A 100 8.18 -1.45 -3.91
N THR A 101 8.62 -0.40 -4.59
CA THR A 101 9.93 0.22 -4.36
C THR A 101 10.07 0.76 -2.94
N ASN A 102 8.98 1.28 -2.36
CA ASN A 102 8.94 1.78 -0.98
C ASN A 102 8.65 0.68 0.07
N GLY A 103 8.43 -0.57 -0.35
CA GLY A 103 8.14 -1.69 0.57
C GLY A 103 6.81 -1.59 1.32
N CYS A 104 5.81 -0.88 0.80
CA CYS A 104 4.52 -0.73 1.47
C CYS A 104 3.57 -1.90 1.14
N GLU A 105 3.56 -2.96 1.96
CA GLU A 105 2.70 -4.14 1.73
C GLU A 105 1.21 -3.78 1.58
N TYR A 106 0.69 -2.91 2.46
CA TYR A 106 -0.71 -2.46 2.40
C TYR A 106 -1.03 -1.77 1.07
N CYS A 107 -0.12 -0.91 0.60
CA CYS A 107 -0.28 -0.17 -0.65
C CYS A 107 -0.20 -1.12 -1.85
N ILE A 108 0.77 -2.05 -1.86
CA ILE A 108 0.92 -3.06 -2.92
C ILE A 108 -0.40 -3.84 -3.09
N ARG A 109 -0.98 -4.33 -1.99
CA ARG A 109 -2.22 -5.12 -2.03
C ARG A 109 -3.42 -4.29 -2.49
N SER A 110 -3.59 -3.10 -1.91
CA SER A 110 -4.74 -2.23 -2.22
C SER A 110 -4.72 -1.73 -3.67
N HIS A 111 -3.58 -1.26 -4.17
CA HIS A 111 -3.46 -0.78 -5.53
C HIS A 111 -3.46 -1.93 -6.56
N SER A 112 -2.92 -3.12 -6.23
CA SER A 112 -3.07 -4.29 -7.11
C SER A 112 -4.53 -4.71 -7.27
N ALA A 113 -5.32 -4.67 -6.18
CA ALA A 113 -6.76 -4.93 -6.27
C ALA A 113 -7.48 -3.85 -7.12
N ALA A 114 -7.10 -2.58 -6.96
CA ALA A 114 -7.66 -1.48 -7.74
C ALA A 114 -7.28 -1.55 -9.24
N ALA A 115 -6.09 -2.06 -9.58
CA ALA A 115 -5.66 -2.30 -10.95
C ALA A 115 -6.41 -3.48 -11.58
N ARG A 116 -6.63 -4.58 -10.83
CA ARG A 116 -7.45 -5.72 -11.27
C ARG A 116 -8.89 -5.32 -11.58
N ALA A 117 -9.48 -4.47 -10.73
CA ALA A 117 -10.82 -3.91 -10.98
C ALA A 117 -10.89 -3.06 -12.27
N LYS A 118 -9.73 -2.60 -12.77
CA LYS A 118 -9.58 -1.86 -14.03
C LYS A 118 -9.10 -2.74 -15.20
N GLY A 119 -9.10 -4.07 -15.04
CA GLY A 119 -8.81 -5.02 -16.12
C GLY A 119 -7.39 -5.57 -16.16
N LEU A 120 -6.53 -5.28 -15.19
CA LEU A 120 -5.22 -5.93 -15.10
C LEU A 120 -5.39 -7.41 -14.74
N ASP A 121 -4.84 -8.31 -15.56
CA ASP A 121 -4.80 -9.74 -15.28
C ASP A 121 -3.51 -10.16 -14.59
N ASP A 122 -3.38 -11.46 -14.29
CA ASP A 122 -2.20 -12.00 -13.61
C ASP A 122 -0.94 -11.93 -14.49
N ALA A 123 -1.09 -12.02 -15.81
CA ALA A 123 0.03 -11.89 -16.74
C ALA A 123 0.60 -10.46 -16.73
N GLY A 124 -0.27 -9.45 -16.82
CA GLY A 124 0.10 -8.05 -16.73
C GLY A 124 0.67 -7.67 -15.36
N LEU A 125 0.16 -8.25 -14.27
CA LEU A 125 0.74 -8.04 -12.94
C LEU A 125 2.14 -8.66 -12.82
N ALA A 126 2.36 -9.85 -13.38
CA ALA A 126 3.68 -10.48 -13.41
C ALA A 126 4.68 -9.67 -14.25
N GLU A 127 4.26 -9.17 -15.40
CA GLU A 127 5.07 -8.29 -16.25
C GLU A 127 5.41 -6.97 -15.53
N LEU A 128 4.44 -6.34 -14.86
CA LEU A 128 4.66 -5.15 -14.06
C LEU A 128 5.76 -5.38 -13.00
N PHE A 129 5.73 -6.50 -12.27
CA PHE A 129 6.77 -6.80 -11.29
C PHE A 129 8.14 -7.06 -11.92
N ALA A 130 8.22 -7.65 -13.11
CA ALA A 130 9.47 -7.78 -13.84
C ALA A 130 10.05 -6.41 -14.23
N VAL A 131 9.20 -5.47 -14.69
CA VAL A 131 9.60 -4.09 -14.99
C VAL A 131 10.10 -3.37 -13.73
N ILE A 132 9.38 -3.47 -12.61
CA ILE A 132 9.77 -2.86 -11.34
C ILE A 132 11.12 -3.39 -10.85
N ALA A 133 11.33 -4.71 -10.92
CA ALA A 133 12.57 -5.34 -10.49
C ALA A 133 13.76 -4.89 -11.37
N LEU A 134 13.56 -4.84 -12.69
CA LEU A 134 14.58 -4.36 -13.62
C LEU A 134 14.93 -2.89 -13.34
N ALA A 135 13.93 -2.02 -13.20
CA ALA A 135 14.13 -0.60 -12.93
C ALA A 135 14.91 -0.38 -11.62
N ASN A 136 14.54 -1.07 -10.54
CA ASN A 136 15.27 -1.00 -9.27
C ASN A 136 16.74 -1.44 -9.42
N LYS A 137 16.99 -2.55 -10.13
CA LYS A 137 18.35 -3.04 -10.40
C LYS A 137 19.16 -2.03 -11.21
N THR A 138 18.62 -1.51 -12.30
CA THR A 138 19.35 -0.57 -13.18
C THR A 138 19.57 0.78 -12.50
N ASN A 139 18.62 1.27 -11.71
CA ASN A 139 18.78 2.48 -10.91
C ASN A 139 19.94 2.36 -9.91
N ALA A 140 20.05 1.21 -9.23
CA ALA A 140 21.16 0.94 -8.32
C ALA A 140 22.51 0.94 -9.05
N LEU A 141 22.59 0.28 -10.22
CA LEU A 141 23.80 0.26 -11.04
C LEU A 141 24.20 1.66 -11.52
N VAL A 142 23.27 2.44 -12.06
CA VAL A 142 23.53 3.80 -12.53
C VAL A 142 23.95 4.72 -11.37
N THR A 143 23.31 4.60 -10.21
CA THR A 143 23.68 5.37 -9.01
C THR A 143 25.11 5.07 -8.55
N GLY A 144 25.51 3.79 -8.60
CA GLY A 144 26.86 3.35 -8.22
C GLY A 144 27.93 3.72 -9.24
N LEU A 145 27.64 3.54 -10.54
CA LEU A 145 28.59 3.77 -11.64
C LEU A 145 28.71 5.24 -12.03
N ARG A 146 27.68 6.05 -11.78
CA ARG A 146 27.60 7.48 -12.11
C ARG A 146 28.04 7.82 -13.54
N PRO A 147 27.44 7.19 -14.57
CA PRO A 147 27.72 7.60 -15.94
C PRO A 147 27.28 9.07 -16.14
N PRO A 148 27.98 9.84 -17.00
CA PRO A 148 27.48 11.16 -17.39
C PRO A 148 26.15 11.01 -18.11
N VAL A 149 25.25 11.98 -17.95
CA VAL A 149 24.02 12.05 -18.76
C VAL A 149 24.41 12.35 -20.20
N ASP A 150 24.00 11.48 -21.12
CA ASP A 150 24.22 11.59 -22.55
C ASP A 150 23.68 12.92 -23.11
N GLU A 151 24.39 13.52 -24.06
CA GLU A 151 24.01 14.79 -24.67
C GLU A 151 22.66 14.72 -25.40
N ALA A 152 22.34 13.56 -25.98
CA ALA A 152 21.06 13.33 -26.66
C ALA A 152 19.82 13.41 -25.74
N PHE A 153 20.00 13.42 -24.41
CA PHE A 153 18.91 13.52 -23.41
C PHE A 153 18.81 14.89 -22.72
N ARG A 154 19.66 15.86 -23.09
CA ARG A 154 19.64 17.23 -22.54
C ARG A 154 18.77 18.16 -23.39
#